data_AF-A0A530AJM9-F1
#
_entry.id   AF-A0A530AJM9-F1
#
_cell.length_a   1.000
_cell.length_b   1.000
_cell.length_c   1.000
_cell.angle_alpha   90.00
_cell.angle_beta   90.00
_cell.angle_gamma   90.00
#
_symmetry.space_group_name_H-M   'P 1'
#
loop_
_entity.id
_entity.type
_entity.pdbx_description
1 polymer ?
#
loop_
_entity_poly.entity_id
_entity_poly.type
_entity_poly.pdbx_seq_one_letter_code
_entity_poly.pdbx_strand_id
1 'polypeptide(L)'
;DGDWRKNRRPMINKQGGVCYGVDINRNFDVAWDFKLHFAPGGVSASDDPCHKYLYVGPAAASEPETRNIVWLLDSLPGTGWFVDVHSAIPAVFHSWGLDSNQTTAPEQNFLNPAFDGIRGNPDDSYGEFITEADLDTVRGLARAMKDAITLVAGDDYNVGPAFELYATSGASDDYSYSRHLARPELPKVLGFTMECGHEFQPGDGGRETTIKEVCAALLAFCAQVKSASA
;
A
#
# COMPACT_ATOMS: atom_id res chain seq x y z
N ASP A 1 -24.41 5.00 -4.69
CA ASP A 1 -23.78 3.73 -5.05
C ASP A 1 -23.10 3.21 -3.79
N GLY A 2 -23.54 2.06 -3.29
CA GLY A 2 -22.97 1.44 -2.09
C GLY A 2 -21.59 0.81 -2.32
N ASP A 3 -21.20 0.62 -3.58
CA ASP A 3 -19.93 0.00 -3.98
C ASP A 3 -18.91 1.04 -4.47
N TRP A 4 -19.13 2.31 -4.15
CA TRP A 4 -18.23 3.39 -4.56
C TRP A 4 -16.95 3.38 -3.72
N ARG A 5 -15.77 3.32 -4.37
CA ARG A 5 -14.47 3.28 -3.66
C ARG A 5 -13.48 4.41 -3.98
N LYS A 6 -13.64 5.10 -5.11
CA LYS A 6 -12.74 6.20 -5.51
C LYS A 6 -13.08 7.48 -4.71
N ASN A 7 -12.29 8.55 -4.86
CA ASN A 7 -12.75 9.85 -4.36
C ASN A 7 -13.92 10.41 -5.20
N ARG A 8 -14.34 11.66 -4.97
CA ARG A 8 -15.51 12.27 -5.65
C ARG A 8 -15.16 13.34 -6.68
N ARG A 9 -13.89 13.47 -7.07
CA ARG A 9 -13.44 14.48 -8.04
C ARG A 9 -14.12 14.29 -9.41
N PRO A 10 -14.79 15.31 -9.99
CA PRO A 10 -15.28 15.24 -11.35
C PRO A 10 -14.12 15.36 -12.36
N MET A 11 -14.17 14.54 -13.40
CA MET A 11 -13.19 14.46 -14.48
C MET A 11 -13.90 14.47 -15.83
N ILE A 12 -13.30 15.10 -16.84
CA ILE A 12 -13.82 15.08 -18.20
C ILE A 12 -13.01 14.07 -19.00
N ASN A 13 -13.70 13.09 -19.61
CA ASN A 13 -13.06 12.11 -20.49
C ASN A 13 -12.77 12.73 -21.87
N LYS A 14 -12.07 11.98 -22.72
CA LYS A 14 -11.65 12.45 -24.06
C LYS A 14 -12.84 12.80 -24.98
N GLN A 15 -14.03 12.26 -24.69
CA GLN A 15 -15.27 12.47 -25.44
C GLN A 15 -16.15 13.58 -24.83
N GLY A 16 -15.68 14.28 -23.79
CA GLY A 16 -16.45 15.33 -23.11
C GLY A 16 -17.47 14.82 -22.09
N GLY A 17 -17.51 13.51 -21.83
CA GLY A 17 -18.33 12.92 -20.78
C GLY A 17 -17.75 13.14 -19.39
N VAL A 18 -18.63 13.28 -18.38
CA VAL A 18 -18.22 13.44 -16.99
C VAL A 18 -18.06 12.08 -16.34
N CYS A 19 -16.88 11.82 -15.81
CA CYS A 19 -16.54 10.68 -14.98
C CYS A 19 -16.14 11.16 -13.59
N TYR A 20 -16.15 10.26 -12.61
CA TYR A 20 -15.91 10.63 -11.22
C TYR A 20 -14.85 9.75 -10.60
N GLY A 21 -14.04 10.37 -9.77
CA GLY A 21 -13.18 9.71 -8.81
C GLY A 21 -11.83 9.27 -9.36
N VAL A 22 -10.81 9.50 -8.54
CA VAL A 22 -9.49 8.90 -8.61
C VAL A 22 -9.38 7.84 -7.52
N ASP A 23 -8.74 6.73 -7.84
CA ASP A 23 -8.33 5.76 -6.84
C ASP A 23 -7.17 6.33 -6.02
N ILE A 24 -7.45 6.72 -4.77
CA ILE A 24 -6.46 7.36 -3.89
C ILE A 24 -5.28 6.43 -3.66
N ASN A 25 -5.50 5.11 -3.59
CA ASN A 25 -4.45 4.11 -3.40
C ASN A 25 -3.76 3.68 -4.71
N ARG A 26 -3.87 4.52 -5.76
CA ARG A 26 -3.04 4.48 -6.97
C ARG A 26 -2.46 5.85 -7.32
N ASN A 27 -2.67 6.85 -6.47
CA ASN A 27 -2.35 8.24 -6.77
C ASN A 27 -1.03 8.71 -6.16
N PHE A 28 -0.32 7.89 -5.38
CA PHE A 28 0.95 8.30 -4.78
C PHE A 28 2.12 8.22 -5.76
N ASP A 29 3.17 9.00 -5.53
CA ASP A 29 4.35 9.11 -6.40
C ASP A 29 5.37 7.98 -6.13
N VAL A 30 4.95 6.75 -6.42
CA VAL A 30 5.78 5.54 -6.39
C VAL A 30 5.37 4.65 -7.55
N ALA A 31 6.23 4.56 -8.57
CA ALA A 31 5.90 3.89 -9.82
C ALA A 31 4.52 4.29 -10.41
N TRP A 32 4.10 5.55 -10.23
CA TRP A 32 2.77 6.04 -10.57
C TRP A 32 2.47 5.94 -12.07
N ASP A 33 3.49 6.24 -12.92
CA ASP A 33 3.42 6.00 -14.35
C ASP A 33 3.55 4.50 -14.62
N PHE A 34 2.45 3.79 -14.38
CA PHE A 34 2.43 2.34 -14.40
C PHE A 34 2.75 1.77 -15.79
N LYS A 35 2.56 2.55 -16.86
CA LYS A 35 2.91 2.16 -18.23
C LYS A 35 4.41 2.23 -18.51
N LEU A 36 5.12 3.08 -17.78
CA LEU A 36 6.58 3.14 -17.80
C LEU A 36 7.17 1.99 -16.97
N HIS A 37 6.67 1.79 -15.75
CA HIS A 37 7.38 0.97 -14.77
C HIS A 37 7.06 -0.54 -14.81
N PHE A 38 5.89 -0.93 -15.30
CA PHE A 38 5.41 -2.31 -15.24
C PHE A 38 5.33 -2.95 -16.62
N ALA A 39 5.44 -4.28 -16.64
CA ALA A 39 5.16 -5.07 -17.83
C ALA A 39 3.72 -4.83 -18.31
N PRO A 40 3.43 -4.94 -19.62
CA PRO A 40 2.07 -4.81 -20.13
C PRO A 40 1.09 -5.76 -19.43
N GLY A 41 0.13 -5.20 -18.69
CA GLY A 41 -0.84 -5.99 -17.92
C GLY A 41 -0.33 -6.54 -16.59
N GLY A 42 0.91 -6.20 -16.18
CA GLY A 42 1.52 -6.65 -14.92
C GLY A 42 1.01 -5.91 -13.68
N VAL A 43 0.08 -4.96 -13.80
CA VAL A 43 -0.33 -4.11 -12.68
C VAL A 43 -1.82 -3.76 -12.72
N SER A 44 -2.43 -3.70 -11.54
CA SER A 44 -3.83 -3.33 -11.34
C SER A 44 -3.99 -1.80 -11.32
N ALA A 45 -3.96 -1.17 -12.50
CA ALA A 45 -4.03 0.30 -12.66
C ALA A 45 -4.71 0.70 -13.99
N SER A 46 -5.23 1.93 -14.07
CA SER A 46 -5.86 2.47 -15.29
C SER A 46 -5.63 3.96 -15.47
N ASP A 47 -5.40 4.39 -16.71
CA ASP A 47 -5.36 5.80 -17.12
C ASP A 47 -6.70 6.28 -17.75
N ASP A 48 -7.74 5.44 -17.75
CA ASP A 48 -9.08 5.85 -18.16
C ASP A 48 -9.81 6.55 -17.00
N PRO A 49 -10.15 7.86 -17.12
CA PRO A 49 -10.86 8.59 -16.07
C PRO A 49 -12.24 8.00 -15.73
N CYS A 50 -12.80 7.18 -16.61
CA CYS A 50 -14.07 6.50 -16.44
C CYS A 50 -13.95 5.08 -15.89
N HIS A 51 -12.72 4.58 -15.69
CA HIS A 51 -12.51 3.26 -15.13
C HIS A 51 -13.18 3.18 -13.76
N LYS A 52 -14.03 2.15 -13.56
CA LYS A 52 -14.89 2.01 -12.37
C LYS A 52 -14.09 2.08 -11.08
N TYR A 53 -12.94 1.41 -11.04
CA TYR A 53 -12.17 1.20 -9.81
C TYR A 53 -10.75 1.77 -9.78
N LEU A 54 -9.98 1.71 -10.87
CA LEU A 54 -8.50 1.79 -10.84
C LEU A 54 -7.93 3.05 -11.48
N TYR A 55 -8.72 4.11 -11.67
CA TYR A 55 -8.20 5.32 -12.32
C TYR A 55 -7.13 5.99 -11.43
N VAL A 56 -5.88 6.04 -11.90
CA VAL A 56 -4.70 6.51 -11.12
C VAL A 56 -4.63 8.03 -10.95
N GLY A 57 -5.48 8.78 -11.65
CA GLY A 57 -5.49 10.24 -11.66
C GLY A 57 -4.74 10.85 -12.86
N PRO A 58 -4.77 12.17 -13.01
CA PRO A 58 -4.07 12.87 -14.10
C PRO A 58 -2.56 13.08 -13.84
N ALA A 59 -2.12 12.97 -12.59
CA ALA A 59 -0.72 13.08 -12.18
C ALA A 59 -0.53 12.38 -10.82
N ALA A 60 0.70 12.01 -10.47
CA ALA A 60 1.03 11.61 -9.11
C ALA A 60 0.69 12.75 -8.13
N ALA A 61 0.14 12.39 -6.97
CA ALA A 61 -0.36 13.28 -5.93
C ALA A 61 -1.32 14.37 -6.46
N SER A 62 -2.12 14.07 -7.49
CA SER A 62 -3.09 15.02 -8.03
C SER A 62 -4.25 15.31 -7.06
N GLU A 63 -4.55 14.36 -6.17
CA GLU A 63 -5.68 14.47 -5.25
C GLU A 63 -5.31 15.20 -3.95
N PRO A 64 -6.20 16.06 -3.42
CA PRO A 64 -5.96 16.71 -2.12
C PRO A 64 -5.82 15.70 -0.97
N GLU A 65 -6.55 14.59 -1.02
CA GLU A 65 -6.46 13.53 -0.01
C GLU A 65 -5.06 12.89 0.02
N THR A 66 -4.52 12.55 -1.15
CA THR A 66 -3.16 12.02 -1.30
C THR A 66 -2.12 13.05 -0.84
N ARG A 67 -2.25 14.32 -1.26
CA ARG A 67 -1.32 15.39 -0.85
C ARG A 67 -1.30 15.63 0.66
N ASN A 68 -2.42 15.43 1.35
CA ASN A 68 -2.44 15.54 2.81
C ASN A 68 -1.59 14.46 3.49
N ILE A 69 -1.64 13.22 3.00
CA ILE A 69 -0.79 12.14 3.51
C ILE A 69 0.68 12.41 3.20
N VAL A 70 1.00 12.82 1.97
CA VAL A 70 2.35 13.25 1.58
C VAL A 70 2.86 14.33 2.53
N TRP A 71 2.05 15.37 2.79
CA TRP A 71 2.40 16.46 3.68
C TRP A 71 2.64 16.00 5.12
N LEU A 72 1.79 15.12 5.67
CA LEU A 72 1.96 14.57 7.02
C LEU A 72 3.28 13.81 7.14
N LEU A 73 3.56 12.94 6.17
CA LEU A 73 4.77 12.12 6.13
C LEU A 73 6.03 12.99 6.02
N ASP A 74 6.00 14.04 5.20
CA ASP A 74 7.14 14.96 4.98
C ASP A 74 7.34 15.96 6.12
N SER A 75 6.27 16.40 6.78
CA SER A 75 6.33 17.48 7.76
C SER A 75 6.54 17.00 9.20
N LEU A 76 6.34 15.71 9.47
CA LEU A 76 6.45 15.13 10.81
C LEU A 76 7.67 14.18 10.87
N PRO A 77 8.87 14.69 11.21
CA PRO A 77 10.11 13.92 11.12
C PRO A 77 10.19 12.76 12.12
N GLY A 78 9.33 12.74 13.15
CA GLY A 78 9.23 11.64 14.11
C GLY A 78 8.38 10.46 13.61
N THR A 79 7.77 10.56 12.43
CA THR A 79 7.00 9.46 11.84
C THR A 79 7.96 8.42 11.30
N GLY A 80 7.98 7.23 11.91
CA GLY A 80 8.75 6.07 11.42
C GLY A 80 7.88 4.96 10.82
N TRP A 81 6.56 5.10 10.92
CA TRP A 81 5.60 4.03 10.65
C TRP A 81 4.33 4.58 10.01
N PHE A 82 3.76 3.82 9.07
CA PHE A 82 2.51 4.14 8.40
C PHE A 82 1.68 2.86 8.23
N VAL A 83 0.43 2.86 8.69
CA VAL A 83 -0.50 1.72 8.52
C VAL A 83 -1.76 2.24 7.84
N ASP A 84 -2.03 1.74 6.64
CA ASP A 84 -3.26 2.00 5.90
C ASP A 84 -4.25 0.85 6.11
N VAL A 85 -5.47 1.14 6.56
CA VAL A 85 -6.45 0.12 6.95
C VAL A 85 -7.55 0.04 5.89
N HIS A 86 -7.61 -1.10 5.21
CA HIS A 86 -8.55 -1.46 4.15
C HIS A 86 -9.46 -2.63 4.59
N SER A 87 -10.42 -2.96 3.74
CA SER A 87 -11.19 -4.20 3.81
C SER A 87 -11.57 -4.61 2.38
N ALA A 88 -11.85 -5.88 2.06
CA ALA A 88 -11.88 -7.02 2.96
C ALA A 88 -11.09 -8.22 2.42
N ILE A 89 -9.99 -8.53 3.10
CA ILE A 89 -9.17 -9.74 2.96
C ILE A 89 -8.45 -9.89 4.31
N PRO A 90 -8.52 -10.99 5.08
CA PRO A 90 -7.85 -11.06 6.39
C PRO A 90 -6.33 -11.15 6.22
N ALA A 91 -5.65 -10.01 6.10
CA ALA A 91 -4.21 -9.95 5.84
C ALA A 91 -3.55 -8.66 6.34
N VAL A 92 -2.29 -8.78 6.76
CA VAL A 92 -1.41 -7.65 7.10
C VAL A 92 -0.25 -7.65 6.12
N PHE A 93 -0.33 -6.75 5.14
CA PHE A 93 0.68 -6.58 4.11
C PHE A 93 1.72 -5.53 4.48
N HIS A 94 2.89 -5.65 3.90
CA HIS A 94 3.95 -4.64 3.91
C HIS A 94 4.46 -4.40 2.48
N SER A 95 5.29 -3.38 2.27
CA SER A 95 5.92 -3.15 0.97
C SER A 95 6.80 -4.36 0.54
N TRP A 96 6.89 -4.68 -0.74
CA TRP A 96 6.35 -3.93 -1.87
C TRP A 96 5.04 -4.49 -2.41
N GLY A 97 4.20 -3.61 -2.96
CA GLY A 97 3.14 -3.94 -3.91
C GLY A 97 3.61 -3.92 -5.37
N LEU A 98 4.82 -3.42 -5.64
CA LEU A 98 5.37 -3.30 -7.00
C LEU A 98 5.73 -4.66 -7.62
N ASP A 99 6.43 -5.51 -6.87
CA ASP A 99 6.89 -6.83 -7.31
C ASP A 99 7.27 -7.71 -6.10
N SER A 100 7.74 -8.92 -6.36
CA SER A 100 8.29 -9.83 -5.35
C SER A 100 9.47 -9.18 -4.62
N ASN A 101 9.47 -9.23 -3.29
CA ASN A 101 10.59 -8.71 -2.50
C ASN A 101 11.85 -9.57 -2.69
N GLN A 102 13.01 -8.92 -2.78
CA GLN A 102 14.33 -9.56 -2.68
C GLN A 102 15.32 -8.67 -1.89
N THR A 103 16.41 -9.26 -1.37
CA THR A 103 17.36 -8.59 -0.46
C THR A 103 18.81 -8.59 -0.94
N THR A 104 19.10 -9.09 -2.14
CA THR A 104 20.47 -9.38 -2.61
C THR A 104 20.94 -8.51 -3.78
N ALA A 105 20.03 -7.87 -4.51
CA ALA A 105 20.29 -7.06 -5.69
C ALA A 105 19.78 -5.61 -5.48
N PRO A 106 20.53 -4.74 -4.78
CA PRO A 106 20.09 -3.37 -4.47
C PRO A 106 19.83 -2.51 -5.71
N GLU A 107 20.40 -2.86 -6.86
CA GLU A 107 20.15 -2.19 -8.14
C GLU A 107 18.74 -2.44 -8.69
N GLN A 108 18.10 -3.57 -8.35
CA GLN A 108 16.73 -3.89 -8.75
C GLN A 108 15.75 -3.10 -7.88
N ASN A 109 15.54 -1.84 -8.24
CA ASN A 109 14.63 -0.95 -7.54
C ASN A 109 13.88 -0.01 -8.51
N PHE A 110 12.75 0.53 -8.06
CA PHE A 110 11.84 1.40 -8.83
C PHE A 110 12.45 2.71 -9.35
N LEU A 111 13.59 3.14 -8.81
CA LEU A 111 14.30 4.33 -9.26
C LEU A 111 15.29 4.03 -10.39
N ASN A 112 15.56 2.76 -10.68
CA ASN A 112 16.51 2.37 -11.70
C ASN A 112 15.80 2.11 -13.04
N PRO A 113 16.00 2.99 -14.05
CA PRO A 113 15.30 2.89 -15.33
C PRO A 113 15.74 1.67 -16.17
N ALA A 114 16.83 0.99 -15.80
CA ALA A 114 17.20 -0.29 -16.43
C ALA A 114 16.14 -1.39 -16.22
N PHE A 115 15.26 -1.21 -15.22
CA PHE A 115 14.19 -2.14 -14.87
C PHE A 115 12.80 -1.53 -15.12
N ASP A 116 12.69 -0.48 -15.93
CA ASP A 116 11.40 -0.01 -16.41
C ASP A 116 10.77 -1.03 -17.37
N GLY A 117 9.44 -1.16 -17.29
CA GLY A 117 8.65 -2.03 -18.16
C GLY A 117 8.69 -3.52 -17.84
N ILE A 118 9.26 -3.95 -16.71
CA ILE A 118 9.33 -5.37 -16.33
C ILE A 118 8.60 -5.73 -15.04
N ARG A 119 8.26 -4.75 -14.18
CA ARG A 119 7.61 -5.01 -12.88
C ARG A 119 6.25 -5.68 -13.03
N GLY A 120 5.85 -6.37 -11.97
CA GLY A 120 4.54 -7.00 -11.82
C GLY A 120 4.47 -8.38 -12.48
N ASN A 121 5.62 -9.01 -12.71
CA ASN A 121 5.73 -10.31 -13.34
C ASN A 121 6.39 -11.32 -12.38
N PRO A 122 5.59 -12.17 -11.70
CA PRO A 122 6.12 -13.09 -10.69
C PRO A 122 7.03 -14.19 -11.27
N ASP A 123 7.05 -14.35 -12.60
CA ASP A 123 7.76 -15.43 -13.29
C ASP A 123 9.16 -15.03 -13.81
N ASP A 124 9.59 -13.77 -13.63
CA ASP A 124 10.91 -13.32 -14.08
C ASP A 124 11.96 -13.22 -12.95
N SER A 125 13.12 -12.65 -13.28
CA SER A 125 14.26 -12.54 -12.37
C SER A 125 14.32 -11.20 -11.62
N TYR A 126 13.37 -10.30 -11.87
CA TYR A 126 13.28 -9.05 -11.14
C TYR A 126 12.59 -9.29 -9.80
N GLY A 127 13.14 -8.69 -8.75
CA GLY A 127 12.43 -8.51 -7.50
C GLY A 127 12.72 -7.11 -6.98
N GLU A 128 11.71 -6.48 -6.40
CA GLU A 128 11.83 -5.14 -5.84
C GLU A 128 12.68 -5.21 -4.55
N PHE A 129 13.79 -4.49 -4.54
CA PHE A 129 14.75 -4.55 -3.45
C PHE A 129 14.16 -3.99 -2.15
N ILE A 130 14.36 -4.73 -1.07
CA ILE A 130 14.15 -4.30 0.31
C ILE A 130 15.35 -4.76 1.13
N THR A 131 15.82 -3.95 2.08
CA THR A 131 16.95 -4.39 2.92
C THR A 131 16.51 -5.54 3.82
N GLU A 132 17.40 -6.48 4.14
CA GLU A 132 17.10 -7.59 5.05
C GLU A 132 16.62 -7.08 6.42
N ALA A 133 17.26 -6.03 6.94
CA ALA A 133 16.87 -5.41 8.21
C ALA A 133 15.45 -4.80 8.18
N ASP A 134 15.08 -4.09 7.10
CA ASP A 134 13.73 -3.54 6.97
C ASP A 134 12.71 -4.66 6.79
N LEU A 135 13.03 -5.69 6.00
CA LEU A 135 12.17 -6.85 5.76
C LEU A 135 11.89 -7.63 7.06
N ASP A 136 12.92 -7.86 7.87
CA ASP A 136 12.78 -8.49 9.18
C ASP A 136 11.91 -7.64 10.13
N THR A 137 12.10 -6.32 10.11
CA THR A 137 11.33 -5.38 10.93
C THR A 137 9.84 -5.41 10.56
N VAL A 138 9.50 -5.29 9.28
CA VAL A 138 8.09 -5.28 8.85
C VAL A 138 7.44 -6.65 9.07
N ARG A 139 8.15 -7.75 8.84
CA ARG A 139 7.63 -9.11 9.14
C ARG A 139 7.37 -9.31 10.62
N GLY A 140 8.28 -8.85 11.48
CA GLY A 140 8.11 -8.93 12.93
C GLY A 140 6.89 -8.17 13.43
N LEU A 141 6.69 -6.94 12.93
CA LEU A 141 5.55 -6.10 13.31
C LEU A 141 4.23 -6.61 12.73
N ALA A 142 4.22 -7.10 11.49
CA ALA A 142 3.03 -7.69 10.86
C ALA A 142 2.60 -8.97 11.59
N ARG A 143 3.55 -9.81 12.01
CA ARG A 143 3.24 -10.99 12.85
C ARG A 143 2.68 -10.60 14.21
N ALA A 144 3.19 -9.54 14.84
CA ALA A 144 2.63 -9.06 16.10
C ALA A 144 1.17 -8.60 15.96
N MET A 145 0.85 -7.94 14.85
CA MET A 145 -0.53 -7.57 14.52
C MET A 145 -1.40 -8.82 14.34
N LYS A 146 -0.96 -9.79 13.52
CA LYS A 146 -1.63 -11.08 13.31
C LYS A 146 -1.87 -11.82 14.63
N ASP A 147 -0.84 -12.00 15.45
CA ASP A 147 -0.92 -12.74 16.71
C ASP A 147 -1.94 -12.10 17.68
N ALA A 148 -2.00 -10.76 17.71
CA ALA A 148 -2.97 -10.04 18.52
C ALA A 148 -4.41 -10.22 18.01
N ILE A 149 -4.62 -10.23 16.69
CA ILE A 149 -5.91 -10.54 16.06
C ILE A 149 -6.36 -11.96 16.44
N THR A 150 -5.48 -12.95 16.25
CA THR A 150 -5.77 -14.35 16.61
C THR A 150 -6.12 -14.49 18.08
N LEU A 151 -5.43 -13.77 18.97
CA LEU A 151 -5.71 -13.82 20.41
C LEU A 151 -7.12 -13.30 20.77
N VAL A 152 -7.59 -12.22 20.13
CA VAL A 152 -8.87 -11.58 20.52
C VAL A 152 -10.09 -12.11 19.78
N ALA A 153 -9.90 -12.59 18.55
CA ALA A 153 -11.00 -12.99 17.66
C ALA A 153 -10.88 -14.43 17.14
N GLY A 154 -9.72 -15.06 17.28
CA GLY A 154 -9.46 -16.39 16.71
C GLY A 154 -9.24 -16.40 15.21
N ASP A 155 -9.24 -15.23 14.56
CA ASP A 155 -9.00 -15.11 13.12
C ASP A 155 -7.50 -15.18 12.79
N ASP A 156 -7.18 -15.74 11.63
CA ASP A 156 -5.82 -16.06 11.22
C ASP A 156 -5.42 -15.26 9.98
N TYR A 157 -5.02 -14.00 10.19
CA TYR A 157 -4.67 -13.10 9.11
C TYR A 157 -3.38 -13.53 8.40
N ASN A 158 -3.33 -13.46 7.08
CA ASN A 158 -2.10 -13.67 6.33
C ASN A 158 -1.09 -12.54 6.57
N VAL A 159 0.20 -12.81 6.37
CA VAL A 159 1.28 -11.82 6.48
C VAL A 159 2.23 -12.00 5.30
N GLY A 160 2.47 -10.95 4.53
CA GLY A 160 3.35 -11.00 3.36
C GLY A 160 3.53 -9.62 2.70
N PRO A 161 4.33 -9.51 1.63
CA PRO A 161 4.36 -8.31 0.81
C PRO A 161 3.02 -8.11 0.08
N ALA A 162 2.62 -6.87 -0.15
CA ALA A 162 1.35 -6.54 -0.82
C ALA A 162 1.24 -7.13 -2.23
N PHE A 163 2.37 -7.38 -2.90
CA PHE A 163 2.43 -8.05 -4.20
C PHE A 163 1.82 -9.47 -4.19
N GLU A 164 1.79 -10.17 -3.05
CA GLU A 164 1.12 -11.48 -2.94
C GLU A 164 -0.37 -11.42 -3.27
N LEU A 165 -0.99 -10.24 -3.14
CA LEU A 165 -2.37 -10.05 -3.57
C LEU A 165 -2.44 -9.84 -5.09
N TYR A 166 -1.74 -8.81 -5.57
CA TYR A 166 -1.48 -8.49 -6.97
C TYR A 166 -0.58 -7.25 -7.04
N ALA A 167 0.05 -6.99 -8.18
CA ALA A 167 0.86 -5.79 -8.35
C ALA A 167 0.02 -4.50 -8.34
N THR A 168 0.54 -3.49 -7.65
CA THR A 168 -0.05 -2.15 -7.51
C THR A 168 0.96 -1.07 -7.86
N SER A 169 0.48 0.04 -8.42
CA SER A 169 1.26 1.25 -8.67
C SER A 169 0.74 2.38 -7.78
N GLY A 170 1.59 3.22 -7.22
CA GLY A 170 1.14 4.41 -6.49
C GLY A 170 0.34 4.11 -5.23
N ALA A 171 0.61 2.99 -4.56
CA ALA A 171 0.02 2.63 -3.28
C ALA A 171 0.64 3.42 -2.11
N SER A 172 -0.14 3.62 -1.05
CA SER A 172 0.22 4.47 0.09
C SER A 172 1.34 3.89 0.95
N ASP A 173 1.34 2.57 1.17
CA ASP A 173 2.37 1.83 1.89
C ASP A 173 3.71 1.88 1.16
N ASP A 174 3.73 1.55 -0.14
CA ASP A 174 4.90 1.66 -1.01
C ASP A 174 5.43 3.09 -1.09
N TYR A 175 4.55 4.09 -1.14
CA TYR A 175 4.97 5.48 -1.14
C TYR A 175 5.63 5.85 0.18
N SER A 176 5.01 5.46 1.31
CA SER A 176 5.57 5.75 2.62
C SER A 176 6.99 5.19 2.77
N TYR A 177 7.24 3.97 2.29
CA TYR A 177 8.54 3.33 2.30
C TYR A 177 9.52 3.94 1.29
N SER A 178 9.14 4.10 0.03
CA SER A 178 10.02 4.59 -1.03
C SER A 178 10.57 6.00 -0.84
N ARG A 179 9.90 6.85 -0.04
CA ARG A 179 10.28 8.26 0.15
C ARG A 179 11.76 8.46 0.47
N HIS A 180 12.30 7.70 1.41
CA HIS A 180 13.71 7.83 1.82
C HIS A 180 14.70 7.30 0.76
N LEU A 181 14.24 6.44 -0.16
CA LEU A 181 15.05 5.97 -1.30
C LEU A 181 15.13 7.06 -2.37
N ALA A 182 14.00 7.70 -2.69
CA ALA A 182 13.93 8.78 -3.68
C ALA A 182 14.52 10.10 -3.17
N ARG A 183 14.39 10.35 -1.86
CA ARG A 183 14.83 11.56 -1.16
C ARG A 183 15.60 11.16 0.12
N PRO A 184 16.92 10.91 0.02
CA PRO A 184 17.74 10.41 1.14
C PRO A 184 17.78 11.30 2.38
N GLU A 185 17.38 12.57 2.27
CA GLU A 185 17.25 13.51 3.37
C GLU A 185 16.02 13.27 4.26
N LEU A 186 15.04 12.50 3.77
CA LEU A 186 13.82 12.20 4.52
C LEU A 186 14.00 11.00 5.45
N PRO A 187 13.34 11.01 6.63
CA PRO A 187 13.34 9.86 7.50
C PRO A 187 12.65 8.67 6.84
N LYS A 188 13.16 7.47 7.10
CA LYS A 188 12.54 6.21 6.70
C LYS A 188 11.20 6.03 7.41
N VAL A 189 10.17 5.69 6.65
CA VAL A 189 8.85 5.29 7.17
C VAL A 189 8.57 3.88 6.67
N LEU A 190 8.31 2.92 7.55
CA LEU A 190 7.92 1.58 7.14
C LEU A 190 6.40 1.52 6.97
N GLY A 191 5.96 1.14 5.77
CA GLY A 191 4.56 1.11 5.35
C GLY A 191 3.91 -0.26 5.46
N PHE A 192 2.64 -0.26 5.85
CA PHE A 192 1.80 -1.44 5.98
C PHE A 192 0.42 -1.19 5.38
N THR A 193 -0.18 -2.23 4.79
CA THR A 193 -1.59 -2.28 4.43
C THR A 193 -2.26 -3.37 5.25
N MET A 194 -3.17 -3.02 6.15
CA MET A 194 -4.01 -3.98 6.85
C MET A 194 -5.32 -4.13 6.11
N GLU A 195 -5.56 -5.26 5.47
CA GLU A 195 -6.87 -5.63 4.96
C GLU A 195 -7.61 -6.35 6.10
N CYS A 196 -8.77 -5.83 6.50
CA CYS A 196 -9.51 -6.35 7.66
C CYS A 196 -10.87 -6.95 7.30
N GLY A 197 -11.29 -7.92 8.10
CA GLY A 197 -12.55 -8.64 7.91
C GLY A 197 -12.61 -9.48 6.63
N HIS A 198 -13.78 -10.08 6.40
CA HIS A 198 -14.02 -11.04 5.32
C HIS A 198 -15.03 -10.52 4.27
N GLU A 199 -15.60 -9.35 4.50
CA GLU A 199 -16.56 -8.70 3.59
C GLU A 199 -16.53 -7.17 3.77
N PHE A 200 -16.87 -6.42 2.73
CA PHE A 200 -16.86 -4.96 2.76
C PHE A 200 -17.98 -4.36 3.63
N GLN A 201 -19.10 -5.07 3.79
CA GLN A 201 -20.30 -4.59 4.47
C GLN A 201 -20.87 -5.62 5.45
N PRO A 202 -20.13 -5.97 6.53
CA PRO A 202 -20.59 -6.98 7.46
C PRO A 202 -21.80 -6.53 8.27
N GLY A 203 -22.59 -7.51 8.74
CA GLY A 203 -23.63 -7.28 9.75
C GLY A 203 -23.03 -6.86 11.11
N ASP A 204 -23.87 -6.49 12.07
CA ASP A 204 -23.48 -5.94 13.38
C ASP A 204 -22.40 -6.77 14.09
N GLY A 205 -22.59 -8.10 14.17
CA GLY A 205 -21.62 -8.99 14.79
C GLY A 205 -20.27 -9.03 14.07
N GLY A 206 -20.27 -9.03 12.73
CA GLY A 206 -19.05 -8.98 11.94
C GLY A 206 -18.32 -7.64 12.11
N ARG A 207 -19.05 -6.51 12.12
CA ARG A 207 -18.49 -5.18 12.38
C ARG A 207 -17.81 -5.09 13.75
N GLU A 208 -18.46 -5.58 14.80
CA GLU A 208 -17.88 -5.58 16.15
C GLU A 208 -16.62 -6.44 16.24
N THR A 209 -16.60 -7.60 15.57
CA THR A 209 -15.41 -8.45 15.50
C THR A 209 -14.28 -7.73 14.76
N THR A 210 -14.51 -7.19 13.56
CA THR A 210 -13.49 -6.45 12.80
C THR A 210 -12.93 -5.25 13.58
N ILE A 211 -13.77 -4.51 14.31
CA ILE A 211 -13.30 -3.41 15.17
C ILE A 211 -12.34 -3.95 16.25
N LYS A 212 -12.67 -5.08 16.90
CA LYS A 212 -11.78 -5.70 17.91
C LYS A 212 -10.45 -6.13 17.31
N GLU A 213 -10.46 -6.72 16.12
CA GLU A 213 -9.28 -7.16 15.38
C GLU A 213 -8.36 -5.98 15.05
N VAL A 214 -8.89 -4.94 14.41
CA VAL A 214 -8.15 -3.72 14.06
C VAL A 214 -7.57 -3.04 15.31
N CYS A 215 -8.36 -2.90 16.38
CA CYS A 215 -7.86 -2.33 17.62
C CYS A 215 -6.73 -3.16 18.24
N ALA A 216 -6.86 -4.50 18.29
CA ALA A 216 -5.84 -5.37 18.84
C ALA A 216 -4.54 -5.31 18.02
N ALA A 217 -4.64 -5.36 16.69
CA ALA A 217 -3.52 -5.23 15.79
C ALA A 217 -2.76 -3.93 16.00
N LEU A 218 -3.45 -2.78 15.94
CA LEU A 218 -2.81 -1.47 16.06
C LEU A 218 -2.20 -1.23 17.45
N LEU A 219 -2.83 -1.75 18.53
CA LEU A 219 -2.26 -1.67 19.87
C LEU A 219 -0.99 -2.53 20.00
N ALA A 220 -0.99 -3.75 19.47
CA ALA A 220 0.19 -4.62 19.46
C ALA A 220 1.34 -4.01 18.65
N PHE A 221 1.02 -3.45 17.48
CA PHE A 221 1.97 -2.69 16.66
C PHE A 221 2.64 -1.57 17.45
N CYS A 222 1.83 -0.71 18.09
CA CYS A 222 2.35 0.43 18.87
C CYS A 222 3.20 -0.03 20.08
N ALA A 223 2.79 -1.10 20.75
CA ALA A 223 3.53 -1.66 21.88
C ALA A 223 4.91 -2.20 21.44
N GLN A 224 4.96 -2.91 20.31
CA GLN A 224 6.21 -3.48 19.80
C GLN A 224 7.17 -2.42 19.30
N VAL A 225 6.68 -1.43 18.53
CA VAL A 225 7.48 -0.27 18.10
C VAL A 225 8.13 0.44 19.29
N LYS A 226 7.36 0.65 20.38
CA LYS A 226 7.89 1.28 21.59
C LYS A 226 9.01 0.46 22.24
N SER A 227 8.87 -0.87 22.28
CA SER A 227 9.88 -1.75 22.87
C SER A 227 11.19 -1.81 22.09
N ALA A 228 11.14 -1.65 20.76
CA ALA A 228 12.33 -1.62 19.91
C ALA A 228 13.11 -0.29 19.98
N SER A 229 12.48 0.77 20.49
CA SER A 229 13.07 2.12 20.62
C SER A 229 13.64 2.42 22.02
N ALA A 230 13.52 1.47 22.95
CA ALA A 230 13.97 1.58 24.35
C ALA A 230 15.24 0.75 24.59
#